data_AF-A0A2S9WYY3-F1
#
_entry.id   AF-A0A2S9WYY3-F1
#
_cell.length_a   1.000
_cell.length_b   1.000
_cell.length_c   1.000
_cell.angle_alpha   90.00
_cell.angle_beta   90.00
_cell.angle_gamma   90.00
#
_symmetry.space_group_name_H-M   'P 1'
#
loop_
_entity.id
_entity.type
_entity.pdbx_description
1 polymer ?
#
loop_
_entity_poly.entity_id
_entity_poly.type
_entity_poly.pdbx_seq_one_letter_code
_entity_poly.pdbx_strand_id
1 'polypeptide(L)' 'GILVRIARRGVESSERLGRHRWVVERTHSWLAGFGKLRIRFERRLDTHYALLKLAFSLICLRFIDRFC' A
#
# COMPACT_ATOMS: atom_id res chain seq x y z
N GLY A 1 -11.24 -15.17 0.63
CA GLY A 1 -11.31 -13.80 0.08
C GLY A 1 -11.50 -12.80 1.21
N ILE A 2 -11.00 -11.58 1.07
CA ILE A 2 -11.28 -10.50 2.02
C ILE A 2 -12.71 -10.03 1.75
N LEU A 3 -13.66 -10.40 2.61
CA LEU A 3 -15.00 -9.84 2.56
C LEU A 3 -14.91 -8.34 2.87
N VAL A 4 -15.59 -7.51 2.08
CA VAL A 4 -15.66 -6.05 2.30
C VAL A 4 -16.48 -5.82 3.57
N ARG A 5 -15.81 -5.82 4.72
CA ARG A 5 -16.42 -5.62 6.03
C ARG A 5 -15.65 -4.56 6.79
N ILE A 6 -16.27 -3.41 7.00
CA ILE A 6 -15.72 -2.33 7.82
C ILE A 6 -15.94 -2.69 9.28
N ALA A 7 -14.86 -2.76 10.06
CA ALA A 7 -14.96 -3.09 11.47
C ALA A 7 -15.62 -1.96 12.26
N ARG A 8 -16.51 -2.31 13.20
CA ARG A 8 -17.10 -1.32 14.12
C ARG A 8 -16.10 -0.98 15.22
N ARG A 9 -15.67 0.28 15.25
CA ARG A 9 -14.72 0.81 16.25
C ARG A 9 -15.27 0.59 17.66
N GLY A 10 -14.49 -0.08 18.52
CA GLY A 10 -14.86 -0.35 19.92
C GLY A 10 -15.74 -1.58 20.16
N VAL A 11 -16.25 -2.23 19.11
CA VAL A 11 -17.10 -3.43 19.22
C VAL A 11 -16.35 -4.70 18.80
N GLU A 12 -15.50 -4.60 17.80
CA GLU A 12 -14.84 -5.75 17.19
C GLU A 12 -13.34 -5.77 17.52
N SER A 13 -12.80 -6.94 17.87
CA SER A 13 -11.37 -7.10 18.18
C SER A 13 -10.50 -6.69 16.99
N SER A 14 -9.46 -5.90 17.26
CA SER A 14 -8.50 -5.44 16.24
C SER A 14 -7.60 -6.57 15.73
N GLU A 15 -7.47 -7.68 16.46
CA GLU A 15 -6.52 -8.75 16.15
C GLU A 15 -6.84 -9.47 14.83
N ARG A 16 -8.13 -9.71 14.57
CA ARG A 16 -8.59 -10.47 13.40
C ARG A 16 -8.56 -9.66 12.12
N LEU A 17 -8.93 -8.37 12.18
CA LEU A 17 -8.79 -7.46 11.04
C LEU A 17 -7.34 -7.03 10.80
N GLY A 18 -6.55 -6.88 11.87
CA GLY A 18 -5.15 -6.49 11.82
C GLY A 18 -4.32 -7.40 10.92
N ARG A 19 -4.48 -8.73 11.01
CA ARG A 19 -3.72 -9.69 10.17
C ARG A 19 -3.88 -9.45 8.67
N HIS A 20 -5.11 -9.23 8.19
CA HIS A 20 -5.37 -9.06 6.75
C HIS A 20 -5.14 -7.62 6.29
N ARG A 21 -5.50 -6.64 7.13
CA ARG A 21 -5.40 -5.21 6.81
C ARG A 21 -3.94 -4.74 6.78
N TRP A 22 -3.11 -5.29 7.66
CA TRP A 22 -1.67 -5.04 7.73
C TRP A 22 -0.96 -5.14 6.38
N VAL A 23 -1.28 -6.14 5.55
CA VAL A 23 -0.59 -6.32 4.25
C VAL A 23 -0.87 -5.13 3.32
N VAL A 24 -2.12 -4.67 3.29
CA VAL A 24 -2.55 -3.52 2.49
C VAL A 24 -1.97 -2.23 3.06
N GLU A 25 -2.02 -2.04 4.37
CA GLU A 25 -1.50 -0.85 5.04
C GLU A 25 0.03 -0.74 4.92
N ARG A 26 0.74 -1.86 5.02
CA ARG A 26 2.19 -1.94 4.78
C ARG A 26 2.54 -1.49 3.37
N THR A 27 1.81 -1.99 2.38
CA THR A 27 2.05 -1.62 0.97
C THR A 27 1.77 -0.13 0.75
N HIS A 28 0.67 0.40 1.30
CA HIS A 28 0.39 1.84 1.28
C HIS A 28 1.47 2.67 1.97
N SER A 29 2.02 2.19 3.09
CA SER A 29 3.11 2.87 3.81
C SER A 29 4.36 2.99 2.94
N TRP A 30 4.71 1.98 2.14
CA TRP A 30 5.80 2.07 1.18
C TRP A 30 5.56 3.12 0.10
N LEU A 31 4.35 3.17 -0.47
CA LEU A 31 3.97 4.16 -1.48
C LEU A 31 3.93 5.59 -0.93
N ALA A 32 3.60 5.75 0.36
CA ALA A 32 3.56 7.04 1.02
C ALA A 32 4.94 7.75 1.05
N GLY A 33 6.03 7.00 0.93
CA GLY A 33 7.39 7.54 0.81
C GLY A 33 7.69 8.21 -0.53
N PHE A 34 6.88 8.00 -1.57
CA PHE A 34 7.12 8.51 -2.93
C PHE A 34 6.40 9.83 -3.25
N GLY A 35 5.89 10.55 -2.24
CA GLY A 35 5.31 11.90 -2.37
C GLY A 35 4.03 11.95 -3.22
N LYS A 36 4.17 11.95 -4.55
CA LYS A 36 3.08 11.98 -5.54
C LYS A 36 2.14 10.78 -5.49
N LEU A 37 2.59 9.67 -4.89
CA LEU A 37 1.76 8.48 -4.65
C LEU A 37 1.10 8.48 -3.27
N ARG A 38 1.57 9.31 -2.32
CA ARG A 38 0.95 9.45 -1.00
C ARG A 38 -0.40 10.16 -1.09
N ILE A 39 -0.42 11.25 -1.84
CA ILE A 39 -1.61 12.05 -2.12
C ILE A 39 -1.73 12.07 -3.63
N ARG A 40 -2.88 11.63 -4.16
CA ARG A 40 -3.12 11.60 -5.60
C ARG A 40 -3.21 13.02 -6.15
N PHE A 41 -2.06 13.57 -6.54
CA PHE A 41 -1.96 14.89 -7.16
C PHE A 41 -2.13 14.82 -8.68
N GLU A 42 -1.71 13.71 -9.28
CA GLU A 42 -1.78 13.52 -10.74
C GLU A 42 -3.24 13.40 -11.22
N ARG A 43 -3.65 14.34 -12.07
CA ARG A 43 -5.00 14.33 -12.69
C ARG A 43 -5.17 13.17 -13.67
N ARG A 44 -4.11 12.85 -14.43
CA ARG A 44 -4.13 11.79 -15.44
C ARG A 44 -3.86 10.43 -14.82
N LEU A 45 -4.69 9.45 -15.18
CA LEU A 45 -4.54 8.06 -14.73
C LEU A 45 -3.25 7.43 -15.26
N ASP A 46 -2.89 7.69 -16.51
CA ASP A 46 -1.69 7.13 -17.15
C ASP A 46 -0.42 7.52 -16.39
N THR A 47 -0.29 8.81 -16.03
CA THR A 47 0.84 9.32 -15.27
C THR A 47 0.91 8.69 -13.88
N HIS A 48 -0.24 8.61 -13.20
CA HIS A 48 -0.31 7.97 -11.89
C HIS A 48 0.10 6.49 -11.96
N TYR A 49 -0.38 5.78 -12.98
CA TYR A 49 -0.06 4.37 -13.18
C TYR A 49 1.41 4.13 -13.53
N ALA A 50 2.01 5.00 -14.34
CA ALA A 50 3.44 4.94 -14.65
C ALA A 50 4.30 5.16 -13.38
N LEU A 51 3.96 6.16 -12.56
CA LEU A 51 4.64 6.40 -11.28
C LEU A 51 4.48 5.24 -10.31
N LEU A 52 3.28 4.64 -10.26
CA LEU A 52 3.00 3.48 -9.43
C LEU A 52 3.89 2.29 -9.82
N LYS A 53 3.98 1.99 -11.13
CA LYS A 53 4.87 0.94 -11.63
C LYS A 53 6.33 1.20 -11.28
N LEU A 54 6.81 2.43 -11.49
CA LEU A 54 8.18 2.81 -11.17
C LEU A 54 8.48 2.63 -9.68
N ALA A 55 7.58 3.05 -8.79
CA ALA A 55 7.74 2.88 -7.36
C ALA A 55 7.82 1.39 -6.96
N PHE A 56 6.97 0.54 -7.51
CA PHE A 56 7.05 -0.90 -7.26
C PHE A 56 8.35 -1.52 -7.77
N SER A 57 8.81 -1.15 -8.97
CA SER A 57 10.12 -1.62 -9.48
C SER A 57 11.27 -1.25 -8.54
N LEU A 58 11.28 -0.02 -8.01
CA LEU A 58 12.29 0.42 -7.04
C LEU A 58 12.19 -0.33 -5.70
N ILE A 59 10.97 -0.59 -5.21
CA ILE A 59 10.76 -1.41 -4.00
C ILE A 59 11.32 -2.82 -4.23
N CYS A 60 10.97 -3.47 -5.35
CA CYS A 60 11.48 -4.79 -5.71
C CYS A 60 13.01 -4.81 -5.78
N LEU A 61 13.63 -3.80 -6.41
CA LEU A 61 15.08 -3.68 -6.50
C LEU A 61 15.75 -3.60 -5.12
N ARG A 62 15.20 -2.80 -4.20
CA ARG A 62 15.71 -2.70 -2.82
C ARG A 62 15.58 -4.01 -2.03
N PHE A 63 14.55 -4.80 -2.32
CA PHE A 63 14.43 -6.12 -1.72
C PHE A 63 15.51 -7.07 -2.25
N ILE A 64 15.72 -7.08 -3.57
CA ILE A 64 16.77 -7.92 -4.19
C ILE A 64 18.14 -7.56 -3.62
N ASP A 65 18.49 -6.27 -3.59
CA ASP A 65 19.76 -5.77 -3.02
C ASP A 65 19.96 -6.18 -1.56
N ARG A 66 18.90 -6.23 -0.75
CA ARG A 66 18.97 -6.69 0.64
C ARG A 66 19.20 -8.20 0.77
N PHE A 67 18.78 -8.99 -0.22
CA PHE A 67 18.87 -10.45 -0.19
C PHE A 67 20.14 -11.00 -0.85
N CYS A 68 20.85 -10.19 -1.64
CA CYS A 68 22.18 -10.48 -2.17
C CYS A 68 23.27 -10.02 -1.20
#